data_AF-A0A8D8SNC8-F1
#
_entry.id   AF-A0A8D8SNC8-F1
#
_cell.length_a   1.000
_cell.length_b   1.000
_cell.length_c   1.000
_cell.angle_alpha   90.00
_cell.angle_beta   90.00
_cell.angle_gamma   90.00
#
_symmetry.space_group_name_H-M   'P 1'
#
loop_
_entity.id
_entity.type
_entity.pdbx_description
1 polymer ?
#
loop_
_entity_poly.entity_id
_entity_poly.type
_entity_poly.pdbx_seq_one_letter_code
_entity_poly.pdbx_strand_id
1 'polypeptide(L)'
;MPLLQSKQLYSSMDLSIRKELPGMLSKMATDHQLDALIMPSFTLVHGYRTKVQAADYVYAMLALLETPMQDKKPSDCFLDAAYCLSRQNKNLLSEGIQSAKKFLSSLFKTVQSILDMKQVNNAGPFLYMFVQEGTVDYKYYSKPHALSLLAMFTLKAYVASSIGSRTRNLSKPLVASAPLDALAETCLMIGIPPVSEVIPRSFFGKAFEQAADKTGSRVRFDYFDSSIVSIHKADRHKFIDALYYLLM
;
A
#
# COMPACT_ATOMS: atom_id res chain seq x y z
N MET A 1 15.94 14.70 20.47
CA MET A 1 14.83 14.08 21.23
C MET A 1 15.39 12.95 22.10
N PRO A 2 15.11 12.93 23.42
CA PRO A 2 15.55 11.83 24.30
C PRO A 2 14.95 10.48 23.89
N LEU A 3 15.74 9.40 23.92
CA LEU A 3 15.31 8.07 23.47
C LEU A 3 14.09 7.54 24.22
N LEU A 4 13.98 7.84 25.53
CA LEU A 4 12.84 7.43 26.35
C LEU A 4 11.54 8.06 25.86
N GLN A 5 11.56 9.38 25.62
CA GLN A 5 10.41 10.13 25.09
C GLN A 5 10.04 9.65 23.68
N SER A 6 11.02 9.32 22.83
CA SER A 6 10.77 8.79 21.48
C SER A 6 10.07 7.42 21.46
N LYS A 7 10.17 6.63 22.52
CA LYS A 7 9.50 5.31 22.64
C LYS A 7 8.14 5.39 23.33
N GLN A 8 7.77 6.54 23.89
CA GLN A 8 6.51 6.74 24.60
C GLN A 8 5.39 7.14 23.65
N LEU A 9 4.14 6.91 24.09
CA LEU A 9 2.98 7.43 23.37
C LEU A 9 3.01 8.97 23.35
N TYR A 10 2.66 9.55 22.20
CA TYR A 10 2.65 11.00 22.03
C TYR A 10 1.80 11.71 23.08
N SER A 11 0.66 11.14 23.48
CA SER A 11 -0.20 11.69 24.54
C SER A 11 0.48 11.82 25.90
N SER A 12 1.46 10.95 26.17
CA SER A 12 2.16 10.82 27.45
C SER A 12 3.49 11.57 27.46
N MET A 13 3.93 12.13 26.33
CA MET A 13 5.15 12.93 26.26
C MET A 13 4.99 14.28 26.97
N ASP A 14 6.13 14.82 27.42
CA ASP A 14 6.20 16.12 28.08
C ASP A 14 5.60 17.24 27.22
N LEU A 15 4.91 18.17 27.86
CA LEU A 15 4.20 19.27 27.18
C LEU A 15 5.15 20.22 26.43
N SER A 16 6.34 20.47 26.98
CA SER A 16 7.39 21.29 26.33
C SER A 16 7.79 20.66 25.00
N ILE A 17 8.16 19.38 25.04
CA ILE A 17 8.59 18.60 23.88
C ILE A 17 7.50 18.55 22.81
N ARG A 18 6.24 18.33 23.20
CA ARG A 18 5.12 18.29 22.24
C ARG A 18 4.89 19.62 21.51
N LYS A 19 5.11 20.74 22.19
CA LYS A 19 4.98 22.08 21.59
C LYS A 19 6.14 22.39 20.64
N GLU A 20 7.34 21.92 20.96
CA GLU A 20 8.55 22.16 20.16
C GLU A 20 8.68 21.19 18.98
N LEU A 21 8.07 20.00 19.04
CA LEU A 21 8.20 18.95 18.04
C LEU A 21 7.96 19.42 16.59
N PRO A 22 6.90 20.19 16.26
CA PRO A 22 6.67 20.62 14.88
C PRO A 22 7.80 21.51 14.34
N GLY A 23 8.35 22.40 15.19
CA GLY A 23 9.46 23.28 14.81
C GLY A 23 10.81 22.54 14.75
N MET A 24 10.98 21.47 15.52
CA MET A 24 12.13 20.59 15.39
C MET A 24 12.04 19.76 14.09
N LEU A 25 10.87 19.22 13.77
CA LEU A 25 10.66 18.45 12.54
C LEU A 25 10.85 19.29 11.28
N SER A 26 10.43 20.56 11.27
CA SER A 26 10.65 21.44 10.12
C SER A 26 12.12 21.71 9.86
N LYS A 27 12.93 21.89 10.91
CA LYS A 27 14.39 22.07 10.79
C LYS A 27 15.09 20.79 10.30
N MET A 28 14.72 19.64 10.87
CA MET A 28 15.31 18.37 10.44
C MET A 28 14.88 17.97 9.02
N ALA A 29 13.67 18.36 8.61
CA ALA A 29 13.17 18.06 7.27
C ALA A 29 14.02 18.71 6.18
N THR A 30 14.45 19.96 6.38
CA THR A 30 15.34 20.67 5.44
C THR A 30 16.72 20.01 5.37
N ASP A 31 17.23 19.52 6.50
CA ASP A 31 18.57 18.93 6.57
C ASP A 31 18.63 17.54 5.92
N HIS A 32 17.52 16.80 5.93
CA HIS A 32 17.44 15.41 5.45
C HIS A 32 16.67 15.22 4.13
N GLN A 33 16.39 16.30 3.38
CA GLN A 33 15.65 16.23 2.11
C GLN A 33 14.25 15.59 2.26
N LEU A 34 13.56 15.88 3.37
CA LEU A 34 12.22 15.39 3.68
C LEU A 34 11.17 16.49 3.47
N ASP A 35 11.16 17.08 2.29
CA ASP A 35 10.36 18.28 1.99
C ASP A 35 8.84 18.07 2.13
N ALA A 36 8.36 16.84 2.00
CA ALA A 36 6.94 16.49 2.07
C ALA A 36 6.46 16.01 3.46
N LEU A 37 7.26 16.19 4.52
CA LEU A 37 6.89 15.71 5.86
C LEU A 37 5.73 16.50 6.48
N ILE A 38 5.70 17.81 6.28
CA ILE A 38 4.68 18.70 6.84
C ILE A 38 3.65 18.99 5.76
N MET A 39 2.42 18.53 5.99
CA MET A 39 1.30 18.76 5.09
C MET A 39 0.17 19.49 5.81
N PRO A 40 -0.51 20.44 5.15
CA PRO A 40 -1.72 21.04 5.69
C PRO A 40 -2.82 19.97 5.79
N SER A 41 -3.45 19.88 6.95
CA SER A 41 -4.53 18.91 7.20
C SER A 41 -5.50 19.44 8.25
N PHE A 42 -6.60 18.71 8.44
CA PHE A 42 -7.64 19.05 9.39
C PHE A 42 -7.61 18.10 10.59
N THR A 43 -7.97 18.64 11.74
CA THR A 43 -8.07 17.88 12.98
C THR A 43 -9.41 18.11 13.62
N LEU A 44 -10.03 17.03 14.08
CA LEU A 44 -11.29 17.06 14.80
C LEU A 44 -11.02 16.87 16.29
N VAL A 45 -11.57 17.77 17.10
CA VAL A 45 -11.61 17.64 18.56
C VAL A 45 -13.07 17.65 18.99
N HIS A 46 -13.45 16.64 19.77
CA HIS A 46 -14.82 16.52 20.26
C HIS A 46 -14.82 16.41 21.79
N GLY A 47 -15.24 17.48 22.45
CA GLY A 47 -15.21 17.61 23.92
C GLY A 47 -13.78 17.49 24.46
N TYR A 48 -13.64 16.86 25.63
CA TYR A 48 -12.35 16.65 26.30
C TYR A 48 -11.58 15.41 25.82
N ARG A 49 -11.77 15.00 24.56
CA ARG A 49 -11.20 13.77 24.01
C ARG A 49 -9.90 14.03 23.25
N THR A 50 -9.21 12.94 22.93
CA THR A 50 -8.03 12.97 22.07
C THR A 50 -8.35 13.60 20.73
N LYS A 51 -7.45 14.48 20.28
CA LYS A 51 -7.47 15.10 18.97
C LYS A 51 -7.17 14.03 17.91
N VAL A 52 -8.02 13.92 16.89
CA VAL A 52 -7.85 12.94 15.80
C VAL A 52 -7.66 13.70 14.49
N GLN A 53 -6.71 13.25 13.66
CA GLN A 53 -6.45 13.86 12.35
C GLN A 53 -7.38 13.26 11.29
N ALA A 54 -7.64 14.02 10.22
CA ALA A 54 -8.43 13.51 9.10
C ALA A 54 -7.82 12.23 8.49
N ALA A 55 -6.50 12.17 8.38
CA ALA A 55 -5.80 10.98 7.88
C ALA A 55 -5.99 9.73 8.77
N ASP A 56 -6.07 9.90 10.10
CA ASP A 56 -6.27 8.79 11.03
C ASP A 56 -7.61 8.08 10.79
N TYR A 57 -8.67 8.85 10.49
CA TYR A 57 -9.97 8.28 10.11
C TYR A 57 -9.88 7.47 8.82
N VAL A 58 -9.18 7.99 7.81
CA VAL A 58 -9.01 7.31 6.52
C VAL A 58 -8.27 5.99 6.71
N TYR A 59 -7.14 5.98 7.42
CA TYR A 59 -6.40 4.75 7.69
C TYR A 59 -7.19 3.75 8.53
N ALA A 60 -7.96 4.23 9.52
CA ALA A 60 -8.82 3.37 10.32
C ALA A 60 -9.94 2.74 9.48
N MET A 61 -10.60 3.52 8.61
CA MET A 61 -11.65 3.02 7.71
C MET A 61 -11.10 2.00 6.71
N LEU A 62 -9.95 2.28 6.10
CA LEU A 62 -9.30 1.35 5.18
C LEU A 62 -8.96 0.04 5.87
N ALA A 63 -8.40 0.10 7.08
CA ALA A 63 -8.08 -1.09 7.85
C ALA A 63 -9.33 -1.93 8.22
N LEU A 64 -10.44 -1.29 8.60
CA LEU A 64 -11.71 -1.97 8.86
C LEU A 64 -12.27 -2.63 7.59
N LEU A 65 -12.17 -1.96 6.44
CA LEU A 65 -12.64 -2.47 5.16
C LEU A 65 -11.80 -3.66 4.66
N GLU A 66 -10.49 -3.62 4.86
CA GLU A 66 -9.54 -4.63 4.39
C GLU A 66 -9.19 -5.71 5.42
N THR A 67 -9.94 -5.78 6.51
CA THR A 67 -9.68 -6.77 7.56
C THR A 67 -9.80 -8.19 6.99
N PRO A 68 -8.76 -9.05 7.09
CA PRO A 68 -8.74 -10.40 6.54
C PRO A 68 -9.44 -11.43 7.43
N MET A 69 -10.27 -10.97 8.39
CA MET A 69 -11.00 -11.86 9.28
C MET A 69 -12.01 -12.68 8.46
N GLN A 70 -11.86 -14.00 8.52
CA GLN A 70 -12.66 -14.96 7.75
C GLN A 70 -14.16 -14.96 8.13
N ASP A 71 -14.51 -14.34 9.26
CA ASP A 71 -15.87 -14.40 9.81
C ASP A 71 -16.81 -13.29 9.31
N LYS A 72 -16.29 -12.21 8.72
CA LYS A 72 -17.10 -11.06 8.29
C LYS A 72 -17.25 -11.02 6.78
N LYS A 73 -18.48 -10.81 6.30
CA LYS A 73 -18.73 -10.58 4.87
C LYS A 73 -18.18 -9.20 4.47
N PRO A 74 -17.77 -8.99 3.22
CA PRO A 74 -17.32 -7.67 2.75
C PRO A 74 -18.36 -6.56 2.95
N SER A 75 -19.66 -6.90 2.89
CA SER A 75 -20.76 -5.99 3.19
C SER A 75 -20.72 -5.47 4.63
N ASP A 76 -20.38 -6.34 5.57
CA ASP A 76 -20.36 -6.02 6.99
C ASP A 76 -19.14 -5.15 7.31
N CYS A 77 -17.99 -5.44 6.70
CA CYS A 77 -16.80 -4.59 6.78
C CYS A 77 -17.07 -3.18 6.21
N PHE A 78 -17.84 -3.07 5.14
CA PHE A 78 -18.26 -1.78 4.58
C PHE A 78 -19.15 -1.00 5.55
N LEU A 79 -20.12 -1.68 6.18
CA LEU A 79 -20.97 -1.07 7.20
C LEU A 79 -20.17 -0.64 8.43
N ASP A 80 -19.24 -1.46 8.92
CA ASP A 80 -18.35 -1.14 10.03
C ASP A 80 -17.50 0.12 9.73
N ALA A 81 -16.95 0.20 8.50
CA ALA A 81 -16.21 1.38 8.05
C ALA A 81 -17.10 2.63 7.97
N ALA A 82 -18.34 2.51 7.50
CA ALA A 82 -19.29 3.62 7.49
C ALA A 82 -19.70 4.05 8.91
N TYR A 83 -19.94 3.10 9.81
CA TYR A 83 -20.30 3.35 11.20
C TYR A 83 -19.15 3.98 11.99
N CYS A 84 -17.90 3.76 11.61
CA CYS A 84 -16.72 4.41 12.19
C CYS A 84 -16.77 5.96 12.07
N LEU A 85 -17.43 6.50 11.05
CA LEU A 85 -17.64 7.94 10.89
C LEU A 85 -18.67 8.51 11.86
N SER A 86 -19.56 7.67 12.39
CA SER A 86 -20.56 8.10 13.36
C SER A 86 -19.90 8.47 14.68
N ARG A 87 -20.28 9.62 15.21
CA ARG A 87 -19.76 10.15 16.50
C ARG A 87 -20.05 9.24 17.68
N GLN A 88 -21.01 8.32 17.55
CA GLN A 88 -21.41 7.41 18.62
C GLN A 88 -20.44 6.22 18.76
N ASN A 89 -19.83 5.77 17.65
CA ASN A 89 -19.12 4.50 17.58
C ASN A 89 -17.59 4.66 17.69
N LYS A 90 -17.14 5.07 18.87
CA LYS A 90 -15.72 5.40 19.13
C LYS A 90 -14.85 4.16 19.33
N ASN A 91 -15.45 3.08 19.80
CA ASN A 91 -14.75 1.82 20.00
C ASN A 91 -14.29 1.26 18.64
N LEU A 92 -15.16 1.31 17.63
CA LEU A 92 -14.83 0.92 16.26
C LEU A 92 -13.68 1.76 15.67
N LEU A 93 -13.69 3.08 15.90
CA LEU A 93 -12.57 3.92 15.47
C LEU A 93 -11.25 3.52 16.16
N SER A 94 -11.27 3.28 17.47
CA SER A 94 -10.07 2.87 18.19
C SER A 94 -9.55 1.50 17.74
N GLU A 95 -10.45 0.57 17.44
CA GLU A 95 -10.14 -0.75 16.87
C GLU A 95 -9.54 -0.60 15.47
N GLY A 96 -10.16 0.20 14.60
CA GLY A 96 -9.67 0.48 13.25
C GLY A 96 -8.27 1.10 13.26
N ILE A 97 -7.99 2.04 14.16
CA ILE A 97 -6.65 2.63 14.34
C ILE A 97 -5.65 1.54 14.78
N GLN A 98 -6.03 0.65 15.68
CA GLN A 98 -5.15 -0.42 16.14
C GLN A 98 -4.87 -1.44 15.02
N SER A 99 -5.89 -1.79 14.24
CA SER A 99 -5.76 -2.65 13.06
C SER A 99 -4.89 -2.01 11.98
N ALA A 100 -5.05 -0.70 11.72
CA ALA A 100 -4.20 0.05 10.79
C ALA A 100 -2.73 0.02 11.20
N LYS A 101 -2.43 0.21 12.50
CA LYS A 101 -1.07 0.11 13.02
C LYS A 101 -0.46 -1.27 12.81
N LYS A 102 -1.23 -2.33 13.07
CA LYS A 102 -0.80 -3.72 12.83
C LYS A 102 -0.51 -3.94 11.35
N PHE A 103 -1.43 -3.54 10.48
CA PHE A 103 -1.29 -3.65 9.02
C PHE A 103 -0.05 -2.93 8.50
N LEU A 104 0.14 -1.65 8.85
CA LEU A 104 1.32 -0.88 8.42
C LEU A 104 2.64 -1.48 8.94
N SER A 105 2.63 -2.03 10.16
CA SER A 105 3.80 -2.70 10.73
C SER A 105 4.12 -4.01 9.98
N SER A 106 3.11 -4.80 9.64
CA SER A 106 3.27 -6.01 8.82
C SER A 106 3.73 -5.65 7.41
N LEU A 107 3.14 -4.63 6.80
CA LEU A 107 3.52 -4.16 5.47
C LEU A 107 4.99 -3.75 5.40
N PHE A 108 5.48 -2.99 6.37
CA PHE A 108 6.90 -2.62 6.43
C PHE A 108 7.82 -3.85 6.49
N LYS A 109 7.48 -4.85 7.33
CA LYS A 109 8.24 -6.11 7.42
C LYS A 109 8.23 -6.88 6.11
N THR A 110 7.09 -6.93 5.42
CA THR A 110 6.97 -7.59 4.13
C THR A 110 7.82 -6.88 3.07
N VAL A 111 7.78 -5.55 2.99
CA VAL A 111 8.62 -4.76 2.07
C VAL A 111 10.10 -5.04 2.34
N GLN A 112 10.52 -5.02 3.61
CA GLN A 112 11.89 -5.32 4.00
C GLN A 112 12.30 -6.73 3.54
N SER A 113 11.46 -7.74 3.80
CA SER A 113 11.72 -9.12 3.38
C SER A 113 11.83 -9.25 1.86
N ILE A 114 10.98 -8.58 1.09
CA ILE A 114 11.02 -8.59 -0.39
C ILE A 114 12.34 -8.00 -0.92
N LEU A 115 12.81 -6.91 -0.31
CA LEU A 115 14.06 -6.26 -0.70
C LEU A 115 15.29 -7.08 -0.30
N ASP A 116 15.31 -7.61 0.93
CA ASP A 116 16.41 -8.43 1.45
C ASP A 116 16.57 -9.72 0.62
N MET A 117 15.45 -10.33 0.23
CA MET A 117 15.41 -11.53 -0.62
C MET A 117 15.57 -11.22 -2.12
N LYS A 118 15.72 -9.94 -2.51
CA LYS A 118 15.84 -9.48 -3.90
C LYS A 118 14.76 -10.03 -4.84
N GLN A 119 13.51 -10.08 -4.37
CA GLN A 119 12.37 -10.64 -5.12
C GLN A 119 11.80 -9.68 -6.19
N VAL A 120 12.35 -8.47 -6.31
CA VAL A 120 11.97 -7.51 -7.34
C VAL A 120 12.80 -7.78 -8.59
N ASN A 121 12.14 -8.28 -9.63
CA ASN A 121 12.77 -8.63 -10.89
C ASN A 121 12.59 -7.50 -11.90
N ASN A 122 13.61 -7.30 -12.73
CA ASN A 122 13.58 -6.31 -13.81
C ASN A 122 13.37 -7.03 -15.13
N ALA A 123 12.18 -6.86 -15.72
CA ALA A 123 11.86 -7.43 -17.02
C ALA A 123 12.46 -6.63 -18.18
N GLY A 124 13.01 -5.44 -17.95
CA GLY A 124 13.43 -4.51 -19.00
C GLY A 124 12.56 -3.25 -18.98
N PRO A 125 11.39 -3.24 -19.65
CA PRO A 125 10.48 -2.09 -19.70
C PRO A 125 9.79 -1.81 -18.36
N PHE A 126 9.52 -2.84 -17.55
CA PHE A 126 8.90 -2.72 -16.23
C PHE A 126 9.58 -3.62 -15.19
N LEU A 127 9.30 -3.35 -13.91
CA LEU A 127 9.67 -4.20 -12.79
C LEU A 127 8.49 -5.10 -12.44
N TYR A 128 8.74 -6.31 -11.93
CA TYR A 128 7.66 -7.15 -11.41
C TYR A 128 8.04 -7.84 -10.10
N MET A 129 7.01 -8.15 -9.31
CA MET A 129 7.14 -8.87 -8.05
C MET A 129 5.95 -9.82 -7.84
N PHE A 130 6.23 -10.95 -7.18
CA PHE A 130 5.21 -11.94 -6.84
C PHE A 130 5.19 -12.18 -5.33
N VAL A 131 4.06 -11.87 -4.71
CA VAL A 131 3.77 -12.26 -3.34
C VAL A 131 3.34 -13.72 -3.35
N GLN A 132 4.02 -14.55 -2.56
CA GLN A 132 3.71 -15.98 -2.44
C GLN A 132 2.83 -16.24 -1.20
N GLU A 133 2.09 -17.35 -1.21
CA GLU A 133 1.23 -17.78 -0.08
C GLU A 133 2.02 -18.09 1.20
N GLY A 134 3.33 -18.33 1.10
CA GLY A 134 4.22 -18.51 2.26
C GLY A 134 4.65 -17.21 2.94
N THR A 135 4.27 -16.04 2.40
CA THR A 135 4.64 -14.76 3.01
C THR A 135 3.81 -14.47 4.26
N VAL A 136 4.46 -13.87 5.26
CA VAL A 136 3.79 -13.50 6.52
C VAL A 136 2.64 -12.55 6.21
N ASP A 137 1.47 -12.85 6.77
CA ASP A 137 0.24 -12.09 6.62
C ASP A 137 -0.23 -11.88 5.16
N TYR A 138 0.04 -12.85 4.27
CA TYR A 138 -0.34 -12.74 2.85
C TYR A 138 -1.82 -12.41 2.60
N LYS A 139 -2.69 -12.78 3.55
CA LYS A 139 -4.15 -12.55 3.49
C LYS A 139 -4.52 -11.07 3.36
N TYR A 140 -3.72 -10.14 3.89
CA TYR A 140 -3.98 -8.72 3.69
C TYR A 140 -3.84 -8.34 2.21
N TYR A 141 -2.87 -8.93 1.50
CA TYR A 141 -2.55 -8.58 0.11
C TYR A 141 -3.48 -9.25 -0.91
N SER A 142 -4.44 -10.06 -0.47
CA SER A 142 -5.53 -10.54 -1.33
C SER A 142 -6.53 -9.42 -1.65
N LYS A 143 -6.45 -8.26 -0.98
CA LYS A 143 -7.23 -7.05 -1.31
C LYS A 143 -6.44 -6.10 -2.20
N PRO A 144 -7.09 -5.41 -3.16
CA PRO A 144 -6.36 -4.58 -4.11
C PRO A 144 -5.70 -3.35 -3.52
N HIS A 145 -6.31 -2.69 -2.54
CA HIS A 145 -5.72 -1.48 -1.97
C HIS A 145 -4.48 -1.83 -1.13
N ALA A 146 -4.52 -2.86 -0.30
CA ALA A 146 -3.36 -3.39 0.42
C ALA A 146 -2.21 -3.80 -0.51
N LEU A 147 -2.50 -4.51 -1.61
CA LEU A 147 -1.48 -4.89 -2.60
C LEU A 147 -0.90 -3.68 -3.33
N SER A 148 -1.75 -2.71 -3.70
CA SER A 148 -1.32 -1.47 -4.32
C SER A 148 -0.38 -0.69 -3.40
N LEU A 149 -0.72 -0.59 -2.11
CA LEU A 149 0.11 0.06 -1.10
C LEU A 149 1.46 -0.65 -0.93
N LEU A 150 1.46 -1.98 -0.84
CA LEU A 150 2.67 -2.79 -0.75
C LEU A 150 3.60 -2.54 -1.93
N ALA A 151 3.06 -2.58 -3.14
CA ALA A 151 3.84 -2.42 -4.35
C ALA A 151 4.34 -0.97 -4.53
N MET A 152 3.54 0.05 -4.17
CA MET A 152 4.02 1.44 -4.14
C MET A 152 5.20 1.64 -3.19
N PHE A 153 5.11 1.12 -1.96
CA PHE A 153 6.18 1.22 -0.98
C PHE A 153 7.42 0.44 -1.41
N THR A 154 7.23 -0.76 -1.97
CA THR A 154 8.31 -1.60 -2.49
C THR A 154 9.04 -0.89 -3.64
N LEU A 155 8.31 -0.29 -4.58
CA LEU A 155 8.88 0.46 -5.69
C LEU A 155 9.71 1.65 -5.20
N LYS A 156 9.15 2.48 -4.29
CA LYS A 156 9.86 3.62 -3.70
C LYS A 156 11.13 3.19 -2.98
N ALA A 157 11.06 2.14 -2.17
CA ALA A 157 12.20 1.62 -1.42
C ALA A 157 13.27 1.00 -2.35
N TYR A 158 12.85 0.26 -3.38
CA TYR A 158 13.75 -0.35 -4.37
C TYR A 158 14.53 0.72 -5.16
N VAL A 159 13.84 1.78 -5.60
CA VAL A 159 14.48 2.91 -6.30
C VAL A 159 15.44 3.65 -5.38
N ALA A 160 15.07 3.87 -4.11
CA ALA A 160 15.94 4.54 -3.14
C ALA A 160 17.20 3.71 -2.79
N SER A 161 17.07 2.38 -2.73
CA SER A 161 18.18 1.45 -2.42
C SER A 161 19.14 1.22 -3.60
N SER A 162 18.69 1.44 -4.84
CA SER A 162 19.48 1.17 -6.05
C SER A 162 20.48 2.30 -6.38
N ILE A 163 21.65 2.28 -5.75
CA ILE A 163 22.68 3.36 -5.82
C ILE A 163 23.23 3.64 -7.25
N GLY A 164 23.21 2.67 -8.18
CA GLY A 164 23.75 2.82 -9.54
C GLY A 164 22.72 2.85 -10.69
N SER A 165 21.46 2.51 -10.43
CA SER A 165 20.39 2.42 -11.44
C SER A 165 19.17 3.28 -11.08
N ARG A 166 19.34 4.24 -10.15
CA ARG A 166 18.26 5.06 -9.61
C ARG A 166 17.50 5.80 -10.70
N THR A 167 18.19 6.45 -11.64
CA THR A 167 17.56 7.20 -12.75
C THR A 167 16.82 6.29 -13.73
N ARG A 168 17.38 5.11 -14.04
CA ARG A 168 16.77 4.14 -14.96
C ARG A 168 15.56 3.42 -14.34
N ASN A 169 15.57 3.21 -13.02
CA ASN A 169 14.48 2.55 -12.31
C ASN A 169 13.38 3.53 -11.87
N LEU A 170 13.67 4.83 -11.81
CA LEU A 170 12.70 5.87 -11.44
C LEU A 170 11.55 5.96 -12.45
N SER A 171 11.83 5.73 -13.73
CA SER A 171 10.86 5.78 -14.83
C SER A 171 10.19 4.43 -15.11
N LYS A 172 10.53 3.37 -14.35
CA LYS A 172 9.96 2.04 -14.60
C LYS A 172 8.74 1.81 -13.72
N PRO A 173 7.62 1.37 -14.32
CA PRO A 173 6.48 0.96 -13.54
C PRO A 173 6.71 -0.42 -12.90
N LEU A 174 5.87 -0.77 -11.92
CA LEU A 174 5.93 -2.05 -11.20
C LEU A 174 4.62 -2.84 -11.39
N VAL A 175 4.75 -4.11 -11.76
CA VAL A 175 3.63 -5.06 -11.78
C VAL A 175 3.75 -5.98 -10.56
N ALA A 176 2.77 -5.95 -9.68
CA ALA A 176 2.72 -6.81 -8.51
C ALA A 176 1.60 -7.84 -8.65
N SER A 177 1.87 -9.08 -8.23
CA SER A 177 0.84 -10.11 -8.12
C SER A 177 0.78 -10.70 -6.73
N ALA A 178 -0.43 -10.99 -6.24
CA ALA A 178 -0.67 -11.71 -5.00
C ALA A 178 -1.76 -12.77 -5.19
N PRO A 179 -1.76 -13.87 -4.40
CA PRO A 179 -2.82 -14.85 -4.41
C PRO A 179 -4.15 -14.23 -3.93
N LEU A 180 -5.22 -14.44 -4.71
CA LEU A 180 -6.56 -13.98 -4.37
C LEU A 180 -7.35 -15.09 -3.67
N ASP A 181 -7.39 -16.27 -4.29
CA ASP A 181 -8.04 -17.45 -3.75
C ASP A 181 -7.19 -18.68 -4.05
N ALA A 182 -6.89 -19.45 -3.00
CA ALA A 182 -6.13 -20.69 -3.09
C ALA A 182 -6.95 -21.78 -3.80
N LEU A 183 -8.27 -21.82 -3.62
CA LEU A 183 -9.14 -22.86 -4.17
C LEU A 183 -9.39 -22.65 -5.66
N ALA A 184 -9.68 -21.42 -6.06
CA ALA A 184 -9.90 -21.08 -7.47
C ALA A 184 -8.60 -20.88 -8.28
N GLU A 185 -7.44 -21.05 -7.64
CA GLU A 185 -6.11 -20.80 -8.23
C GLU A 185 -6.00 -19.43 -8.94
N THR A 186 -6.66 -18.40 -8.40
CA THR A 186 -6.64 -17.05 -8.95
C THR A 186 -5.66 -16.17 -8.21
N CYS A 187 -5.03 -15.27 -8.96
CA CYS A 187 -4.14 -14.23 -8.47
C CYS A 187 -4.70 -12.87 -8.84
N LEU A 188 -4.52 -11.92 -7.95
CA LEU A 188 -4.66 -10.50 -8.23
C LEU A 188 -3.36 -10.00 -8.88
N MET A 189 -3.47 -9.14 -9.89
CA MET A 189 -2.36 -8.42 -10.50
C MET A 189 -2.67 -6.93 -10.56
N ILE A 190 -1.69 -6.10 -10.20
CA ILE A 190 -1.80 -4.64 -10.18
C ILE A 190 -0.62 -4.03 -10.90
N GLY A 191 -0.89 -3.08 -11.79
CA GLY A 191 0.11 -2.26 -12.45
C GLY A 191 0.23 -0.87 -11.83
N ILE A 192 1.38 -0.57 -11.25
CA ILE A 192 1.66 0.71 -10.58
C ILE A 192 2.57 1.57 -11.46
N PRO A 193 2.21 2.85 -11.68
CA PRO A 193 3.01 3.77 -12.47
C PRO A 193 4.36 4.09 -11.80
N PRO A 194 5.32 4.62 -12.57
CA PRO A 194 6.65 4.94 -12.06
C PRO A 194 6.62 6.10 -11.04
N VAL A 195 7.64 6.13 -10.16
CA VAL A 195 7.76 7.13 -9.07
C VAL A 195 8.03 8.54 -9.62
N SER A 196 8.57 8.67 -10.84
CA SER A 196 8.84 9.97 -11.47
C SER A 196 7.57 10.77 -11.79
N GLU A 197 6.41 10.12 -11.95
CA GLU A 197 5.20 10.80 -12.39
C GLU A 197 4.49 11.51 -11.25
N VAL A 198 4.42 12.84 -11.34
CA VAL A 198 3.65 13.70 -10.41
C VAL A 198 2.15 13.44 -10.53
N ILE A 199 1.68 13.08 -11.73
CA ILE A 199 0.31 12.64 -11.99
C ILE A 199 0.40 11.20 -12.50
N PRO A 200 0.23 10.19 -11.62
CA PRO A 200 0.34 8.79 -11.99
C PRO A 200 -0.80 8.43 -12.96
N ARG A 201 -0.53 8.38 -14.27
CA ARG A 201 -1.51 7.88 -15.24
C ARG A 201 -1.18 6.43 -15.52
N SER A 202 -2.02 5.52 -15.02
CA SER A 202 -1.79 4.10 -15.26
C SER A 202 -2.08 3.74 -16.72
N PHE A 203 -1.03 3.40 -17.47
CA PHE A 203 -1.14 2.85 -18.83
C PHE A 203 -1.55 1.36 -18.82
N PHE A 204 -1.52 0.73 -17.65
CA PHE A 204 -1.70 -0.72 -17.53
C PHE A 204 -3.09 -1.23 -17.90
N GLY A 205 -4.13 -0.41 -17.83
CA GLY A 205 -5.48 -0.85 -18.20
C GLY A 205 -5.55 -1.40 -19.62
N LYS A 206 -5.21 -0.57 -20.61
CA LYS A 206 -5.19 -0.98 -22.02
C LYS A 206 -4.10 -2.01 -22.32
N ALA A 207 -2.95 -1.91 -21.63
CA ALA A 207 -1.86 -2.87 -21.83
C ALA A 207 -2.26 -4.29 -21.38
N PHE A 208 -3.00 -4.40 -20.28
CA PHE A 208 -3.51 -5.68 -19.78
C PHE A 208 -4.61 -6.26 -20.67
N GLU A 209 -5.49 -5.42 -21.22
CA GLU A 209 -6.50 -5.84 -22.20
C GLU A 209 -5.83 -6.42 -23.45
N GLN A 210 -4.88 -5.70 -24.05
CA GLN A 210 -4.16 -6.18 -25.23
C GLN A 210 -3.30 -7.42 -24.96
N ALA A 211 -2.70 -7.53 -23.77
CA ALA A 211 -1.96 -8.72 -23.36
C ALA A 211 -2.89 -9.94 -23.16
N ALA A 212 -4.09 -9.73 -22.64
CA ALA A 212 -5.10 -10.78 -22.50
C ALA A 212 -5.57 -11.28 -23.87
N ASP A 213 -5.87 -10.37 -24.80
CA ASP A 213 -6.30 -10.72 -26.17
C ASP A 213 -5.24 -11.52 -26.93
N LYS A 214 -3.96 -11.10 -26.84
CA LYS A 214 -2.85 -11.80 -27.51
C LYS A 214 -2.58 -13.20 -26.96
N THR A 215 -2.80 -13.41 -25.68
CA THR A 215 -2.47 -14.69 -25.01
C THR A 215 -3.64 -15.63 -24.85
N GLY A 216 -4.88 -15.14 -25.03
CA GLY A 216 -6.08 -15.89 -24.68
C GLY A 216 -6.13 -16.24 -23.19
N SER A 217 -5.44 -15.47 -22.34
CA SER A 217 -5.35 -15.76 -20.90
C SER A 217 -6.68 -15.55 -20.22
N ARG A 218 -6.96 -16.37 -19.20
CA ARG A 218 -8.17 -16.23 -18.38
C ARG A 218 -8.00 -15.07 -17.39
N VAL A 219 -8.29 -13.87 -17.87
CA VAL A 219 -8.22 -12.62 -17.11
C VAL A 219 -9.64 -12.09 -16.89
N ARG A 220 -9.94 -11.60 -15.68
CA ARG A 220 -11.18 -10.88 -15.39
C ARG A 220 -10.90 -9.45 -14.96
N PHE A 221 -11.67 -8.54 -15.53
CA PHE A 221 -11.64 -7.10 -15.26
C PHE A 221 -12.83 -6.73 -14.36
N ASP A 222 -12.84 -7.26 -13.14
CA ASP A 222 -13.96 -7.11 -12.21
C ASP A 222 -13.88 -5.80 -11.37
N TYR A 223 -12.75 -5.09 -11.44
CA TYR A 223 -12.49 -3.90 -10.64
C TYR A 223 -12.77 -2.61 -11.43
N PHE A 224 -13.19 -1.56 -10.72
CA PHE A 224 -13.39 -0.23 -11.32
C PHE A 224 -12.10 0.38 -11.87
N ASP A 225 -10.96 0.03 -11.27
CA ASP A 225 -9.65 0.44 -11.75
C ASP A 225 -9.13 -0.60 -12.75
N SER A 226 -9.02 -0.18 -14.02
CA SER A 226 -8.50 -1.00 -15.11
C SER A 226 -7.07 -1.51 -14.89
N SER A 227 -6.30 -0.88 -14.01
CA SER A 227 -4.94 -1.33 -13.67
C SER A 227 -4.90 -2.52 -12.72
N ILE A 228 -6.07 -3.05 -12.31
CA ILE A 228 -6.23 -4.17 -11.41
C ILE A 228 -7.00 -5.27 -12.13
N VAL A 229 -6.38 -6.44 -12.23
CA VAL A 229 -6.97 -7.60 -12.92
C VAL A 229 -6.83 -8.86 -12.08
N SER A 230 -7.76 -9.79 -12.23
CA SER A 230 -7.60 -11.14 -11.70
C SER A 230 -7.21 -12.10 -12.82
N ILE A 231 -6.23 -12.97 -12.56
CA ILE A 231 -5.67 -13.90 -13.53
C ILE A 231 -5.52 -15.29 -12.90
N HIS A 232 -5.62 -16.34 -13.70
CA HIS A 232 -5.31 -17.69 -13.24
C HIS A 232 -3.79 -17.87 -13.01
N LYS A 233 -3.38 -18.54 -11.93
CA LYS A 233 -1.97 -18.77 -11.56
C LYS A 233 -1.12 -19.34 -12.71
N ALA A 234 -1.68 -20.31 -13.43
CA ALA A 234 -1.04 -20.96 -14.59
C ALA A 234 -0.70 -20.00 -15.75
N ASP A 235 -1.54 -18.97 -15.97
CA ASP A 235 -1.41 -18.07 -17.12
C ASP A 235 -0.53 -16.84 -16.80
N ARG A 236 -0.17 -16.64 -15.52
CA ARG A 236 0.58 -15.49 -15.01
C ARG A 236 1.90 -15.23 -15.73
N HIS A 237 2.72 -16.26 -15.98
CA HIS A 237 4.02 -16.09 -16.62
C HIS A 237 3.86 -15.72 -18.11
N LYS A 238 2.99 -16.44 -18.83
CA LYS A 238 2.68 -16.15 -20.23
C LYS A 238 2.16 -14.73 -20.43
N PHE A 239 1.32 -14.26 -19.51
CA PHE A 239 0.79 -12.91 -19.52
C PHE A 239 1.88 -11.84 -19.35
N ILE A 240 2.84 -12.05 -18.46
CA ILE A 240 3.97 -11.14 -18.25
C ILE A 240 4.89 -11.11 -19.46
N ASP A 241 5.12 -12.25 -20.10
CA ASP A 241 5.93 -12.31 -21.33
C ASP A 241 5.24 -11.53 -22.46
N ALA A 242 3.93 -11.69 -22.63
CA ALA A 242 3.17 -10.92 -23.62
C ALA A 242 3.16 -9.41 -23.32
N LEU A 243 3.08 -9.04 -22.04
CA LEU A 243 3.18 -7.65 -21.61
C LEU A 243 4.57 -7.08 -21.87
N TYR A 244 5.63 -7.88 -21.69
CA TYR A 244 7.00 -7.51 -22.06
C TYR A 244 7.11 -7.16 -23.54
N TYR A 245 6.58 -8.00 -24.43
CA TYR A 245 6.57 -7.72 -25.87
C TYR A 245 5.71 -6.54 -26.29
N LEU A 246 4.71 -6.15 -25.47
CA LEU A 246 3.85 -5.01 -25.75
C LEU A 246 4.49 -3.67 -25.37
N LEU A 247 5.31 -3.66 -24.31
CA LEU A 247 5.91 -2.46 -23.73
C LEU A 247 7.36 -2.24 -24.18
N MET A 248 7.91 -3.13 -25.01
CA MET A 248 9.17 -2.96 -25.72
C MET A 248 8.96 -2.11 -26.97
#